data_AF-A0A3N5SN78-F1
#
_entry.id   AF-A0A3N5SN78-F1
#
_cell.length_a   1.000
_cell.length_b   1.000
_cell.length_c   1.000
_cell.angle_alpha   90.00
_cell.angle_beta   90.00
_cell.angle_gamma   90.00
#
_symmetry.space_group_name_H-M   'P 1'
#
loop_
_entity.id
_entity.type
_entity.pdbx_description
1 polymer ?
#
loop_
_entity_poly.entity_id
_entity_poly.type
_entity_poly.pdbx_seq_one_letter_code
_entity_poly.pdbx_strand_id
1 'polypeptide(L)'
;GRVKLADIDGDGDLDAVIGAEHANRLIWAEAPDNPEDMWPEHVISTDSPAMSMDVGDLDRDGDPDIVIGEHVGNGRIFVFQNEDQGSSWTATEIDSGVEHHVGTQLIDIDNDGDLDIISTGWDNTLIMLYENNAIVNPGDR
;
A
#
# COMPACT_ATOMS: atom_id res chain seq x y z
N GLY A 1 1.78 5.76 12.96
CA GLY A 1 2.45 5.84 11.65
C GLY A 1 3.08 4.51 11.32
N ARG A 2 3.16 4.19 10.03
CA ARG A 2 3.83 3.00 9.50
C ARG A 2 4.87 3.46 8.49
N VAL A 3 5.94 2.68 8.37
CA VAL A 3 6.98 2.90 7.36
C VAL A 3 7.25 1.58 6.65
N LYS A 4 7.42 1.66 5.34
CA LYS A 4 7.87 0.58 4.47
C LYS A 4 8.99 1.08 3.56
N LEU A 5 9.82 0.16 3.09
CA LEU A 5 10.88 0.46 2.15
C LEU A 5 10.58 -0.23 0.81
N ALA A 6 10.73 0.50 -0.28
CA ALA A 6 10.57 0.01 -1.65
C ALA A 6 11.29 0.97 -2.61
N ASP A 7 11.67 0.49 -3.79
CA ASP A 7 12.23 1.28 -4.88
C ASP A 7 11.06 1.94 -5.65
N ILE A 8 10.63 3.14 -5.24
CA ILE A 8 9.36 3.73 -5.72
C ILE A 8 9.52 4.40 -7.08
N ASP A 9 10.70 4.94 -7.36
CA ASP A 9 11.02 5.60 -8.63
C ASP A 9 11.85 4.73 -9.61
N GLY A 10 12.23 3.52 -9.20
CA GLY A 10 12.89 2.54 -10.06
C GLY A 10 14.36 2.85 -10.30
N ASP A 11 15.00 3.68 -9.47
CA ASP A 11 16.41 4.03 -9.59
C ASP A 11 17.36 2.97 -9.01
N GLY A 12 16.79 1.99 -8.28
CA GLY A 12 17.48 0.83 -7.73
C GLY A 12 17.91 0.96 -6.27
N ASP A 13 17.59 2.07 -5.61
CA ASP A 13 17.72 2.20 -4.16
C ASP A 13 16.38 1.98 -3.42
N LEU A 14 16.39 2.10 -2.09
CA LEU A 14 15.19 1.85 -1.28
C LEU A 14 14.74 3.14 -0.63
N ASP A 15 13.59 3.61 -1.08
CA ASP A 15 12.88 4.76 -0.54
C ASP A 15 12.04 4.42 0.68
N ALA A 16 11.53 5.44 1.37
CA ALA A 16 10.62 5.28 2.48
C ALA A 16 9.19 5.73 2.16
N VAL A 17 8.23 4.81 2.24
CA VAL A 17 6.80 5.13 2.25
C VAL A 17 6.34 5.28 3.68
N ILE A 18 5.76 6.44 4.02
CA ILE A 18 5.39 6.79 5.39
C ILE A 18 3.90 7.15 5.45
N GLY A 19 3.18 6.36 6.24
CA GLY A 19 1.78 6.59 6.57
C GLY A 19 1.63 7.22 7.95
N ALA A 20 0.83 8.28 8.07
CA ALA A 20 0.60 8.98 9.33
C ALA A 20 -0.88 9.19 9.63
N GLU A 21 -1.48 8.29 10.41
CA GLU A 21 -2.89 8.35 10.87
C GLU A 21 -3.35 9.73 11.32
N HIS A 22 -2.72 10.33 12.34
CA HIS A 22 -3.16 11.62 12.88
C HIS A 22 -2.89 12.83 11.98
N ALA A 23 -1.93 12.71 11.05
CA ALA A 23 -1.66 13.75 10.05
C ALA A 23 -2.51 13.55 8.79
N ASN A 24 -3.27 12.45 8.69
CA ASN A 24 -4.05 12.03 7.52
C ASN A 24 -3.23 12.02 6.21
N ARG A 25 -1.93 11.70 6.29
CA ARG A 25 -1.00 11.86 5.18
C ARG A 25 -0.33 10.53 4.84
N LEU A 26 -0.22 10.27 3.53
CA LEU A 26 0.65 9.27 2.95
C LEU A 26 1.72 9.99 2.13
N ILE A 27 2.98 9.68 2.39
CA ILE A 27 4.11 10.26 1.68
C ILE A 27 5.08 9.19 1.22
N TRP A 28 5.81 9.53 0.18
CA TRP A 28 7.05 8.89 -0.21
C TRP A 28 8.19 9.85 0.11
N ALA A 29 9.24 9.36 0.76
CA ALA A 29 10.48 10.06 0.96
C ALA A 29 11.55 9.36 0.12
N GLU A 30 12.04 10.09 -0.89
CA GLU A 30 13.03 9.64 -1.86
C GLU A 30 14.40 9.56 -1.18
N ALA A 31 15.09 8.45 -1.39
CA ALA A 31 16.43 8.26 -0.89
C ALA A 31 17.41 9.18 -1.67
N PRO A 32 18.21 9.99 -0.97
CA PRO A 32 19.23 10.78 -1.64
C PRO A 32 20.46 9.91 -1.94
N ASP A 33 21.18 10.24 -3.03
CA ASP A 33 22.49 9.67 -3.39
C ASP A 33 23.44 9.45 -2.19
N ASN A 34 23.41 10.39 -1.24
CA ASN A 34 24.10 10.29 0.03
C ASN A 34 23.09 10.23 1.19
N PRO A 35 23.01 9.12 1.94
CA PRO A 35 22.04 8.95 3.03
C PRO A 35 22.14 9.96 4.19
N GLU A 36 23.22 10.75 4.26
CA GLU A 36 23.36 11.85 5.23
C GLU A 36 22.63 13.14 4.80
N ASP A 37 22.23 13.25 3.54
CA ASP A 37 21.47 14.38 3.03
C ASP A 37 19.98 14.31 3.42
N MET A 38 19.27 15.41 3.19
CA MET A 38 17.83 15.48 3.43
C MET A 38 17.09 14.69 2.37
N TRP A 39 16.21 13.78 2.80
CA TRP A 39 15.33 13.00 1.92
C TRP A 39 14.22 13.90 1.39
N PRO A 40 14.10 14.11 0.06
CA PRO A 40 12.97 14.81 -0.52
C PRO A 40 11.64 14.12 -0.18
N GLU A 41 10.62 14.88 0.23
CA GLU A 41 9.29 14.33 0.50
C GLU A 41 8.31 14.65 -0.64
N HIS A 42 7.64 13.61 -1.12
CA HIS A 42 6.56 13.66 -2.09
C HIS A 42 5.23 13.28 -1.44
N VAL A 43 4.18 14.07 -1.67
CA VAL A 43 2.85 13.81 -1.13
C VAL A 43 2.11 12.86 -2.06
N ILE A 44 1.79 11.66 -1.57
CA ILE A 44 0.91 10.71 -2.29
C ILE A 44 -0.54 11.05 -2.00
N SER A 45 -0.88 11.25 -0.72
CA SER A 45 -2.25 11.60 -0.32
C SER A 45 -2.30 12.43 0.96
N THR A 46 -3.35 13.24 1.08
CA THR A 46 -3.71 14.04 2.27
C THR A 46 -5.06 13.65 2.87
N ASP A 47 -5.65 12.55 2.39
CA ASP A 47 -6.86 11.96 2.95
C ASP A 47 -6.71 10.46 3.20
N SER A 48 -5.62 10.08 3.87
CA SER A 48 -5.21 8.68 3.99
C SER A 48 -4.61 8.39 5.35
N PRO A 49 -5.44 8.07 6.35
CA PRO A 49 -4.98 7.83 7.71
C PRO A 49 -4.45 6.40 7.83
N ALA A 50 -3.26 6.18 7.30
CA ALA A 50 -2.62 4.87 7.25
C ALA A 50 -2.17 4.40 8.64
N MET A 51 -2.77 3.31 9.11
CA MET A 51 -2.37 2.60 10.35
C MET A 51 -1.81 1.21 10.12
N SER A 52 -2.13 0.59 9.00
CA SER A 52 -1.42 -0.55 8.45
C SER A 52 -0.97 -0.22 7.03
N MET A 53 0.09 -0.89 6.58
CA MET A 53 0.66 -0.65 5.27
C MET A 53 1.42 -1.88 4.79
N ASP A 54 1.35 -2.14 3.49
CA ASP A 54 2.32 -2.96 2.78
C ASP A 54 2.55 -2.40 1.37
N VAL A 55 3.64 -2.83 0.73
CA VAL A 55 4.06 -2.34 -0.59
C VAL A 55 4.41 -3.50 -1.49
N GLY A 56 3.97 -3.47 -2.75
CA GLY A 56 4.20 -4.50 -3.74
C GLY A 56 3.47 -4.19 -5.05
N ASP A 57 3.98 -4.70 -6.15
CA ASP A 57 3.44 -4.53 -7.50
C ASP A 57 2.15 -5.36 -7.65
N LEU A 58 0.98 -4.70 -7.55
CA LEU A 58 -0.34 -5.35 -7.56
C LEU A 58 -0.90 -5.49 -8.96
N ASP A 59 -0.62 -4.56 -9.87
CA ASP A 59 -1.11 -4.62 -11.25
C ASP A 59 -0.09 -5.13 -12.27
N ARG A 60 1.13 -5.44 -11.81
CA ARG A 60 2.20 -6.12 -12.55
C ARG A 60 2.82 -5.27 -13.65
N ASP A 61 2.81 -3.96 -13.48
CA ASP A 61 3.47 -3.04 -14.40
C ASP A 61 4.95 -2.79 -14.08
N GLY A 62 5.39 -3.23 -12.89
CA GLY A 62 6.76 -3.13 -12.41
C GLY A 62 7.01 -1.99 -11.42
N ASP A 63 6.02 -1.13 -11.17
CA ASP A 63 6.07 -0.05 -10.20
C ASP A 63 5.44 -0.51 -8.86
N PRO A 64 6.07 -0.28 -7.69
CA PRO A 64 5.49 -0.77 -6.44
C PRO A 64 4.25 0.02 -5.99
N ASP A 65 3.14 -0.68 -5.79
CA ASP A 65 1.90 -0.12 -5.27
C ASP A 65 1.85 -0.15 -3.73
N ILE A 66 0.98 0.67 -3.15
CA ILE A 66 0.85 0.79 -1.70
C ILE A 66 -0.56 0.40 -1.26
N VAL A 67 -0.65 -0.53 -0.31
CA VAL A 67 -1.90 -0.81 0.40
C VAL A 67 -1.84 -0.20 1.78
N ILE A 68 -2.91 0.51 2.18
CA ILE A 68 -3.06 0.99 3.56
C ILE A 68 -4.40 0.59 4.16
N GLY A 69 -4.40 0.35 5.47
CA GLY A 69 -5.61 0.16 6.25
C GLY A 69 -5.81 1.27 7.27
N GLU A 70 -7.06 1.72 7.39
CA GLU A 70 -7.52 2.67 8.38
C GLU A 70 -7.92 1.95 9.67
N HIS A 71 -7.54 2.52 10.81
CA HIS A 71 -7.95 2.06 12.14
C HIS A 71 -9.16 2.86 12.66
N VAL A 72 -9.07 4.19 12.62
CA VAL A 72 -10.13 5.09 13.07
C VAL A 72 -10.77 5.78 11.88
N GLY A 73 -12.10 5.85 11.84
CA GLY A 73 -12.84 6.54 10.79
C GLY A 73 -13.89 5.63 10.18
N ASN A 74 -13.84 5.49 8.87
CA ASN A 74 -14.79 4.65 8.14
C ASN A 74 -14.30 3.19 8.02
N GLY A 75 -13.13 2.86 8.57
CA GLY A 75 -12.54 1.52 8.48
C GLY A 75 -12.27 1.15 7.03
N ARG A 76 -11.64 2.06 6.29
CA ARG A 76 -11.33 1.89 4.86
C ARG A 76 -10.03 1.14 4.66
N ILE A 77 -9.96 0.42 3.56
CA ILE A 77 -8.72 -0.09 2.99
C ILE A 77 -8.56 0.48 1.59
N PHE A 78 -7.35 0.92 1.28
CA PHE A 78 -7.04 1.57 0.02
C PHE A 78 -5.86 0.88 -0.66
N VAL A 79 -5.93 0.85 -1.98
CA VAL A 79 -4.79 0.61 -2.86
C VAL A 79 -4.43 1.95 -3.53
N PHE A 80 -3.16 2.31 -3.50
CA PHE A 80 -2.58 3.40 -4.26
C PHE A 80 -1.69 2.79 -5.33
N GLN A 81 -2.17 2.76 -6.56
CA GLN A 81 -1.40 2.28 -7.70
C GLN A 81 -0.39 3.34 -8.11
N ASN A 82 0.86 2.94 -8.30
CA ASN A 82 1.93 3.80 -8.78
C ASN A 82 1.95 3.76 -10.31
N GLU A 83 1.51 4.82 -10.96
CA GLU A 83 1.25 4.79 -12.41
C GLU A 83 2.44 5.30 -13.25
N ASP A 84 3.44 5.88 -12.57
CA ASP A 84 4.58 6.54 -13.21
C ASP A 84 5.70 6.78 -12.19
N GLN A 85 6.29 5.72 -11.63
CA GLN A 85 7.54 5.80 -10.85
C GLN A 85 7.52 6.90 -9.75
N GLY A 86 6.45 6.94 -8.97
CA GLY A 86 6.22 7.86 -7.86
C GLY A 86 5.63 9.22 -8.27
N SER A 87 5.57 9.54 -9.57
CA SER A 87 5.13 10.83 -10.11
C SER A 87 3.60 10.97 -10.17
N SER A 88 2.88 9.85 -10.30
CA SER A 88 1.41 9.81 -10.41
C SER A 88 0.83 8.60 -9.68
N TRP A 89 -0.31 8.79 -9.04
CA TRP A 89 -0.95 7.76 -8.21
C TRP A 89 -2.46 7.69 -8.48
N THR A 90 -2.99 6.47 -8.61
CA THR A 90 -4.43 6.20 -8.62
C THR A 90 -4.84 5.60 -7.28
N ALA A 91 -5.76 6.25 -6.57
CA ALA A 91 -6.28 5.75 -5.29
C ALA A 91 -7.63 5.06 -5.46
N THR A 92 -7.73 3.81 -4.97
CA THR A 92 -8.95 3.00 -4.99
C THR A 92 -9.29 2.55 -3.57
N GLU A 93 -10.49 2.89 -3.08
CA GLU A 93 -11.06 2.28 -1.87
C GLU A 93 -11.57 0.88 -2.24
N ILE A 94 -10.99 -0.17 -1.66
CA ILE A 94 -11.36 -1.55 -1.99
C ILE A 94 -12.46 -2.08 -1.06
N ASP A 95 -12.55 -1.56 0.17
CA ASP A 95 -13.59 -1.90 1.14
C ASP A 95 -13.69 -0.85 2.25
N SER A 96 -14.82 -0.86 2.97
CA SER A 96 -15.03 -0.02 4.14
C SER A 96 -16.03 -0.58 5.15
N GLY A 97 -16.01 -0.05 6.37
CA GLY A 97 -16.92 -0.40 7.46
C GLY A 97 -16.37 -1.39 8.48
N VAL A 98 -15.20 -1.99 8.21
CA VAL A 98 -14.45 -2.84 9.14
C VAL A 98 -13.03 -2.32 9.22
N GLU A 99 -12.52 -2.03 10.41
CA GLU A 99 -11.18 -1.46 10.54
C GLU A 99 -10.04 -2.47 10.34
N HIS A 100 -8.88 -1.96 9.91
CA HIS A 100 -7.74 -2.70 9.37
C HIS A 100 -6.43 -2.45 10.14
N HIS A 101 -6.51 -2.10 11.43
CA HIS A 101 -5.36 -1.62 12.23
C HIS A 101 -4.17 -2.59 12.30
N VAL A 102 -4.42 -3.89 12.48
CA VAL A 102 -3.38 -4.84 12.95
C VAL A 102 -2.38 -5.16 11.84
N GLY A 103 -2.81 -5.17 10.58
CA GLY A 103 -1.89 -5.28 9.46
C GLY A 103 -2.57 -5.68 8.16
N THR A 104 -2.24 -4.95 7.10
CA THR A 104 -2.37 -5.39 5.72
C THR A 104 -1.07 -6.10 5.32
N GLN A 105 -1.19 -7.21 4.59
CA GLN A 105 -0.05 -7.94 4.01
C GLN A 105 -0.37 -8.31 2.57
N LEU A 106 0.64 -8.19 1.71
CA LEU A 106 0.59 -8.66 0.33
C LEU A 106 1.17 -10.08 0.21
N ILE A 107 0.42 -10.97 -0.43
CA ILE A 107 0.82 -12.36 -0.65
C ILE A 107 0.03 -12.97 -1.79
N ASP A 108 0.70 -13.70 -2.67
CA ASP A 108 0.06 -14.63 -3.62
C ASP A 108 -0.46 -15.86 -2.85
N ILE A 109 -1.75 -15.86 -2.48
CA ILE A 109 -2.30 -16.89 -1.58
C ILE A 109 -2.74 -18.15 -2.33
N ASP A 110 -3.16 -17.98 -3.58
CA ASP A 110 -3.71 -19.05 -4.41
C ASP A 110 -2.70 -19.56 -5.45
N ASN A 111 -1.51 -18.95 -5.52
CA ASN A 111 -0.39 -19.29 -6.38
C ASN A 111 -0.71 -19.08 -7.87
N ASP A 112 -1.47 -18.03 -8.18
CA ASP A 112 -1.81 -17.63 -9.54
C ASP A 112 -0.78 -16.65 -10.14
N GLY A 113 0.03 -16.02 -9.28
CA GLY A 113 1.14 -15.14 -9.61
C GLY A 113 0.86 -13.65 -9.46
N ASP A 114 -0.32 -13.23 -8.99
CA ASP A 114 -0.56 -11.88 -8.49
C ASP A 114 -0.59 -11.81 -6.96
N LEU A 115 -0.46 -10.60 -6.41
CA LEU A 115 -0.45 -10.39 -4.97
C LEU A 115 -1.86 -10.09 -4.47
N ASP A 116 -2.34 -10.88 -3.50
CA ASP A 116 -3.58 -10.63 -2.77
C ASP A 116 -3.33 -9.79 -1.51
N ILE A 117 -4.41 -9.27 -0.94
CA ILE A 117 -4.37 -8.51 0.32
C ILE A 117 -5.02 -9.31 1.44
N ILE A 118 -4.26 -9.61 2.49
CA ILE A 118 -4.80 -10.08 3.77
C ILE A 118 -4.82 -8.92 4.77
N SER A 119 -5.93 -8.76 5.48
CA SER A 119 -6.07 -7.73 6.50
C SER A 119 -6.78 -8.21 7.76
N THR A 120 -6.49 -7.56 8.89
CA THR A 120 -7.13 -7.82 10.18
C THR A 120 -7.35 -6.52 10.96
N GLY A 121 -8.45 -6.48 11.72
CA GLY A 121 -8.75 -5.39 12.65
C GLY A 121 -8.26 -5.68 14.07
N TRP A 122 -8.27 -4.64 14.90
CA TRP A 122 -8.01 -4.71 16.35
C TRP A 122 -9.28 -4.97 17.16
N ASP A 123 -10.38 -4.32 16.80
CA ASP A 123 -11.70 -4.39 17.45
C ASP A 123 -12.53 -5.59 16.98
N ASN A 124 -12.01 -6.36 16.03
CA ASN A 124 -12.62 -7.59 15.53
C ASN A 124 -11.55 -8.66 15.29
N THR A 125 -11.97 -9.93 15.20
CA THR A 125 -11.08 -11.05 14.92
C THR A 125 -11.28 -11.57 13.49
N LEU A 126 -11.79 -10.75 12.58
CA LEU A 126 -12.00 -11.14 11.20
C LEU A 126 -10.65 -11.13 10.49
N ILE A 127 -10.42 -12.20 9.74
CA ILE A 127 -9.40 -12.23 8.68
C ILE A 127 -10.14 -11.88 7.40
N MET A 128 -9.76 -10.77 6.79
CA MET A 128 -10.29 -10.31 5.51
C MET A 128 -9.26 -10.67 4.44
N LEU A 129 -9.75 -11.22 3.33
CA LEU A 129 -8.96 -11.51 2.14
C LEU A 129 -9.60 -10.75 0.98
N TYR A 130 -8.79 -10.00 0.26
CA TYR A 130 -9.16 -9.34 -0.99
C TYR A 130 -8.31 -9.95 -2.08
N GLU A 131 -8.97 -10.77 -2.90
CA GLU A 131 -8.37 -11.46 -4.05
C GLU A 131 -8.09 -10.45 -5.16
N ASN A 132 -6.84 -10.43 -5.62
CA ASN A 132 -6.46 -9.70 -6.81
C ASN A 132 -6.70 -10.57 -8.05
N ASN A 133 -6.93 -9.94 -9.20
CA ASN A 133 -7.19 -10.64 -10.46
C ASN A 133 -6.44 -9.94 -11.61
N ALA A 134 -5.27 -9.39 -11.32
CA ALA A 134 -4.37 -8.82 -12.32
C ALA A 134 -3.91 -9.91 -13.30
N ILE A 135 -3.84 -11.15 -12.82
CA ILE A 135 -3.79 -12.34 -13.67
C ILE A 135 -5.17 -12.99 -13.66
N VAL A 136 -5.64 -13.42 -14.83
CA VAL A 136 -6.80 -14.31 -14.90
C VAL A 136 -6.33 -15.56 -15.62
N ASN A 137 -6.18 -16.66 -14.90
CA ASN A 137 -5.88 -17.92 -15.55
C ASN A 137 -7.12 -18.39 -16.34
N PRO A 138 -6.94 -19.09 -17.48
CA PRO A 138 -8.06 -19.68 -18.20
C PRO A 138 -8.68 -20.85 -17.38
N GLY A 139 -9.48 -20.53 -16.36
CA GLY A 139 -10.05 -21.52 -15.44
C GLY A 139 -10.92 -20.95 -14.31
N ASP A 140 -10.70 -19.70 -13.90
CA ASP A 140 -11.25 -19.17 -12.64
C ASP A 140 -12.65 -18.54 -12.79
N ARG A 141 -13.58 -19.25 -13.43
CA ARG A 141 -15.01 -18.86 -13.53
C ARG A 141 -15.97 -19.96 -13.10
#